data_AF-A0AAE3F3C7-F1
#
_entry.id   AF-A0AAE3F3C7-F1
#
_cell.length_a   1.000
_cell.length_b   1.000
_cell.length_c   1.000
_cell.angle_alpha   90.00
_cell.angle_beta   90.00
_cell.angle_gamma   90.00
#
_symmetry.space_group_name_H-M   'P 1'
#
loop_
_entity.id
_entity.type
_entity.pdbx_description
1 polymer ?
#
loop_
_entity_poly.entity_id
_entity_poly.type
_entity_poly.pdbx_seq_one_letter_code
_entity_poly.pdbx_strand_id
1 'polypeptide(L)'
;MAIEYKRLTQKELDFFIQMRIHQLREEGAKEEIDLAPALKDYYERHMADGTFVSWIAVDGESIIATSGMSFVEKPPYFECPSGRIGLLSSMFTDPAYRRRGIAKELLSRVIEDAKEYGCGTIQITASDMGVKLYTDFGFVHNGNFMQYKL
;
A
#
# COMPACT_ATOMS: atom_id res chain seq x y z
N MET A 1 -23.40 1.92 -9.35
CA MET A 1 -22.91 0.66 -9.95
C MET A 1 -22.24 -0.15 -8.83
N ALA A 2 -21.94 -1.43 -9.05
CA ALA A 2 -21.25 -2.24 -8.04
C ALA A 2 -19.74 -1.94 -8.10
N ILE A 3 -19.11 -1.75 -6.93
CA ILE A 3 -17.66 -1.54 -6.84
C ILE A 3 -16.96 -2.86 -7.17
N GLU A 4 -16.06 -2.84 -8.15
CA GLU A 4 -15.23 -3.97 -8.53
C GLU A 4 -13.88 -3.91 -7.79
N TYR A 5 -13.38 -5.05 -7.32
CA TYR A 5 -12.06 -5.17 -6.72
C TYR A 5 -11.18 -6.05 -7.60
N LYS A 6 -10.07 -5.50 -8.08
CA LYS A 6 -9.17 -6.21 -9.00
C LYS A 6 -7.70 -5.91 -8.70
N ARG A 7 -6.81 -6.75 -9.24
CA ARG A 7 -5.37 -6.53 -9.20
C ARG A 7 -4.99 -5.32 -10.04
N LEU A 8 -4.04 -4.54 -9.55
CA LEU A 8 -3.35 -3.53 -10.37
C LEU A 8 -2.61 -4.23 -11.51
N THR A 9 -2.76 -3.72 -12.73
CA THR A 9 -1.96 -4.13 -13.88
C THR A 9 -1.31 -2.93 -14.54
N GLN A 10 -0.45 -3.18 -15.53
CA GLN A 10 0.18 -2.12 -16.33
C GLN A 10 -0.84 -1.16 -16.96
N LYS A 11 -2.08 -1.60 -17.21
CA LYS A 11 -3.14 -0.75 -17.81
C LYS A 11 -3.57 0.38 -16.90
N GLU A 12 -3.55 0.17 -15.58
CA GLU A 12 -4.02 1.13 -14.58
C GLU A 12 -2.88 1.94 -13.95
N LEU A 13 -1.62 1.63 -14.30
CA LEU A 13 -0.45 2.12 -13.58
C LEU A 13 -0.34 3.63 -13.57
N ASP A 14 -0.54 4.29 -14.72
CA ASP A 14 -0.45 5.75 -14.79
C ASP A 14 -1.49 6.42 -13.86
N PHE A 15 -2.71 5.90 -13.78
CA PHE A 15 -3.74 6.42 -12.86
C PHE A 15 -3.40 6.12 -11.40
N PHE A 16 -2.89 4.92 -11.12
CA PHE A 16 -2.44 4.53 -9.78
C PHE A 16 -1.33 5.46 -9.25
N ILE A 17 -0.38 5.85 -10.11
CA ILE A 17 0.68 6.81 -9.77
C ILE A 17 0.08 8.18 -9.41
N GLN A 18 -0.88 8.67 -10.19
CA GLN A 18 -1.56 9.93 -9.86
C GLN A 18 -2.27 9.87 -8.51
N MET A 19 -2.93 8.74 -8.21
CA MET A 19 -3.59 8.52 -6.92
C MET A 19 -2.59 8.49 -5.76
N ARG A 20 -1.41 7.86 -5.95
CA ARG A 20 -0.34 7.86 -4.94
C ARG A 20 0.20 9.27 -4.67
N ILE A 21 0.42 10.06 -5.71
CA ILE A 21 0.86 11.44 -5.57
C ILE A 21 -0.21 12.28 -4.86
N HIS A 22 -1.48 12.10 -5.24
CA HIS A 22 -2.59 12.78 -4.58
C HIS A 22 -2.70 12.41 -3.09
N GLN A 23 -2.56 11.13 -2.74
CA GLN A 23 -2.49 10.68 -1.35
C GLN A 23 -1.36 11.40 -0.58
N LEU A 24 -0.15 11.46 -1.14
CA LEU A 24 0.99 12.10 -0.50
C LEU A 24 0.74 13.60 -0.26
N ARG A 25 0.07 14.28 -1.20
CA ARG A 25 -0.37 15.68 -1.03
C ARG A 25 -1.38 15.82 0.11
N GLU A 26 -2.37 14.93 0.20
CA GLU A 26 -3.34 14.93 1.31
C GLU A 26 -2.66 14.70 2.67
N GLU A 27 -1.60 13.90 2.70
CA GLU A 27 -0.78 13.63 3.90
C GLU A 27 0.22 14.75 4.23
N GLY A 28 0.25 15.83 3.43
CA GLY A 28 1.04 17.03 3.69
C GLY A 28 2.45 17.05 3.08
N ALA A 29 2.75 16.14 2.15
CA ALA A 29 4.02 16.17 1.42
C ALA A 29 4.15 17.43 0.56
N LYS A 30 5.36 18.00 0.50
CA LYS A 30 5.68 19.14 -0.37
C LYS A 30 6.29 18.64 -1.68
N GLU A 31 5.76 19.12 -2.80
CA GLU A 31 6.27 18.78 -4.13
C GLU A 31 7.47 19.63 -4.49
N GLU A 32 8.65 19.15 -4.14
CA GLU A 32 9.91 19.77 -4.56
C GLU A 32 10.42 19.20 -5.89
N ILE A 33 9.92 18.02 -6.28
CA ILE A 33 10.31 17.28 -7.49
C ILE A 33 9.09 16.59 -8.13
N ASP A 34 9.19 16.30 -9.43
CA ASP A 34 8.26 15.40 -10.10
C ASP A 34 8.57 13.94 -9.71
N LEU A 35 7.70 13.35 -8.91
CA LEU A 35 7.85 11.99 -8.39
C LEU A 35 7.35 10.93 -9.40
N ALA A 36 6.56 11.30 -10.41
CA ALA A 36 5.89 10.35 -11.30
C ALA A 36 6.87 9.44 -12.06
N PRO A 37 8.00 9.92 -12.63
CA PRO A 37 8.96 9.05 -13.31
C PRO A 37 9.58 8.00 -12.39
N ALA A 38 9.92 8.39 -11.15
CA ALA A 38 10.53 7.48 -10.17
C ALA A 38 9.53 6.42 -9.69
N LEU A 39 8.26 6.79 -9.49
CA LEU A 39 7.20 5.84 -9.18
C LEU A 39 6.96 4.86 -10.34
N LYS A 40 6.97 5.35 -11.58
CA LYS A 40 6.79 4.50 -12.76
C LYS A 40 7.86 3.43 -12.86
N ASP A 41 9.14 3.82 -12.79
CA ASP A 41 10.27 2.89 -12.78
C ASP A 41 10.16 1.87 -11.64
N TYR A 42 9.82 2.33 -10.43
CA TYR A 42 9.64 1.46 -9.27
C TYR A 42 8.56 0.40 -9.54
N TYR A 43 7.35 0.82 -9.90
CA TYR A 43 6.24 -0.11 -10.07
C TYR A 43 6.45 -1.05 -11.25
N GLU A 44 7.00 -0.59 -12.37
CA GLU A 44 7.28 -1.45 -13.53
C GLU A 44 8.23 -2.59 -13.17
N ARG A 45 9.33 -2.30 -12.47
CA ARG A 45 10.29 -3.33 -12.03
C ARG A 45 9.68 -4.28 -11.01
N HIS A 46 9.08 -3.74 -9.96
CA HIS A 46 8.63 -4.53 -8.81
C HIS A 46 7.32 -5.30 -9.08
N MET A 47 6.47 -4.83 -10.00
CA MET A 47 5.35 -5.64 -10.48
C MET A 47 5.83 -6.78 -11.39
N ALA A 48 6.88 -6.56 -12.19
CA ALA A 48 7.41 -7.58 -13.09
C ALA A 48 8.15 -8.71 -12.36
N ASP A 49 8.89 -8.39 -11.28
CA ASP A 49 9.61 -9.39 -10.47
C ASP A 49 8.77 -9.98 -9.32
N GLY A 50 7.55 -9.49 -9.13
CA GLY A 50 6.61 -9.98 -8.12
C GLY A 50 6.92 -9.50 -6.69
N THR A 51 7.78 -8.48 -6.51
CA THR A 51 8.09 -7.88 -5.21
C THR A 51 7.23 -6.66 -4.88
N PHE A 52 6.26 -6.31 -5.74
CA PHE A 52 5.18 -5.38 -5.41
C PHE A 52 3.84 -5.89 -5.95
N VAL A 53 2.80 -5.78 -5.12
CA VAL A 53 1.41 -6.05 -5.50
C VAL A 53 0.49 -4.96 -5.02
N SER A 54 -0.64 -4.79 -5.71
CA SER A 54 -1.69 -3.88 -5.31
C SER A 54 -3.06 -4.42 -5.71
N TRP A 55 -4.03 -4.17 -4.84
CA TRP A 55 -5.46 -4.24 -5.16
C TRP A 55 -6.03 -2.83 -5.31
N ILE A 56 -6.91 -2.67 -6.28
CA ILE A 56 -7.64 -1.44 -6.58
C ILE A 56 -9.14 -1.69 -6.51
N ALA A 57 -9.89 -0.69 -6.06
CA ALA A 57 -11.34 -0.65 -6.14
C ALA A 57 -11.77 0.30 -7.25
N VAL A 58 -12.67 -0.15 -8.11
CA VAL A 58 -13.09 0.55 -9.33
C VAL A 58 -14.60 0.75 -9.32
N ASP A 59 -15.05 1.95 -9.68
CA ASP A 59 -16.45 2.25 -10.01
C ASP A 59 -16.51 2.77 -11.46
N GLY A 60 -17.01 1.93 -12.37
CA GLY A 60 -16.95 2.19 -13.81
C GLY A 60 -15.52 2.20 -14.34
N GLU A 61 -15.07 3.35 -14.84
CA GLU A 61 -13.69 3.54 -15.36
C GLU A 61 -12.75 4.19 -14.33
N SER A 62 -13.27 4.57 -13.15
CA SER A 62 -12.50 5.31 -12.15
C SER A 62 -11.97 4.39 -11.05
N ILE A 63 -10.68 4.48 -10.76
CA ILE A 63 -10.13 3.87 -9.54
C ILE A 63 -10.49 4.79 -8.37
N ILE A 64 -11.28 4.26 -7.44
CA ILE A 64 -11.81 5.02 -6.29
C ILE A 64 -11.04 4.73 -5.00
N ALA A 65 -10.25 3.64 -4.96
CA ALA A 65 -9.40 3.32 -3.83
C ALA A 65 -8.25 2.40 -4.25
N THR A 66 -7.15 2.48 -3.52
CA THR A 66 -5.91 1.77 -3.78
C THR A 66 -5.36 1.14 -2.50
N SER A 67 -4.57 0.10 -2.69
CA SER A 67 -3.65 -0.46 -1.70
C SER A 67 -2.27 -0.63 -2.33
N GLY A 68 -1.27 -1.05 -1.57
CA GLY A 68 0.03 -1.42 -2.10
C GLY A 68 0.84 -2.17 -1.08
N MET A 69 1.56 -3.19 -1.53
CA MET A 69 2.45 -3.99 -0.69
C MET A 69 3.74 -4.25 -1.43
N SER A 70 4.84 -3.80 -0.84
CA SER A 70 6.18 -4.16 -1.30
C SER A 70 6.69 -5.31 -0.44
N PHE A 71 7.28 -6.32 -1.05
CA PHE A 71 7.91 -7.42 -0.35
C PHE A 71 9.42 -7.19 -0.26
N VAL A 72 9.95 -7.22 0.95
CA VAL A 72 11.37 -7.06 1.23
C VAL A 72 11.86 -8.18 2.13
N GLU A 73 13.17 -8.38 2.15
CA GLU A 73 13.81 -9.38 2.99
C GLU A 73 14.91 -8.73 3.83
N LYS A 74 14.97 -9.10 5.11
CA LYS A 74 16.07 -8.75 6.01
C LYS A 74 16.63 -10.03 6.64
N PRO A 75 17.79 -9.97 7.34
CA PRO A 75 18.26 -11.11 8.11
C PRO A 75 17.16 -11.68 9.02
N PRO A 76 16.91 -13.01 8.95
CA PRO A 76 15.95 -13.67 9.83
C PRO A 76 16.18 -13.39 11.31
N TYR A 77 15.10 -13.39 12.07
CA TYR A 77 15.10 -13.18 13.52
C TYR A 77 13.98 -14.00 14.16
N PHE A 78 14.03 -14.22 15.48
CA PHE A 78 13.16 -15.18 16.15
C PHE A 78 11.66 -15.00 15.89
N GLU A 79 11.20 -13.76 15.74
CA GLU A 79 9.77 -13.45 15.51
C GLU A 79 9.38 -13.51 14.02
N CYS A 80 10.34 -13.49 13.08
CA CYS A 80 10.10 -13.71 11.66
C CYS A 80 11.29 -14.50 11.05
N PRO A 81 11.26 -15.84 11.18
CA PRO A 81 12.31 -16.72 10.66
C PRO A 81 12.45 -16.71 9.14
N SER A 82 11.42 -16.28 8.40
CA SER A 82 11.52 -16.14 6.94
C SER A 82 12.33 -14.91 6.53
N GLY A 83 12.52 -13.92 7.42
CA GLY A 83 13.14 -12.64 7.08
C GLY A 83 12.29 -11.75 6.15
N ARG A 84 11.18 -12.27 5.60
CA ARG A 84 10.31 -11.59 4.64
C ARG A 84 9.31 -10.69 5.34
N ILE A 85 9.20 -9.46 4.83
CA ILE A 85 8.36 -8.40 5.38
C ILE A 85 7.52 -7.82 4.25
N GLY A 86 6.23 -7.64 4.52
CA GLY A 86 5.34 -6.81 3.69
C GLY A 86 5.40 -5.36 4.15
N LEU A 87 5.77 -4.44 3.28
CA LEU A 87 5.68 -3.00 3.51
C LEU A 87 4.38 -2.47 2.88
N LEU A 88 3.38 -2.30 3.74
CA LEU A 88 2.09 -1.76 3.32
C LEU A 88 2.23 -0.26 3.05
N SER A 89 1.80 0.16 1.86
CA SER A 89 1.87 1.53 1.37
C SER A 89 0.66 1.82 0.48
N SER A 90 0.59 3.05 -0.06
CA SER A 90 -0.34 3.41 -1.15
C SER A 90 -1.83 3.14 -0.84
N MET A 91 -2.20 3.09 0.44
CA MET A 91 -3.57 2.94 0.91
C MET A 91 -4.29 4.27 0.78
N PHE A 92 -5.21 4.36 -0.17
CA PHE A 92 -6.01 5.57 -0.38
C PHE A 92 -7.46 5.21 -0.70
N THR A 93 -8.40 6.07 -0.33
CA THR A 93 -9.80 5.98 -0.73
C THR A 93 -10.30 7.39 -0.99
N ASP A 94 -10.87 7.58 -2.18
CA ASP A 94 -11.51 8.83 -2.58
C ASP A 94 -12.48 9.30 -1.48
N PRO A 95 -12.42 10.58 -1.06
CA PRO A 95 -13.28 11.12 -0.01
C PRO A 95 -14.77 10.80 -0.16
N ALA A 96 -15.31 10.81 -1.38
CA ALA A 96 -16.72 10.52 -1.65
C ALA A 96 -17.10 9.05 -1.39
N TYR A 97 -16.12 8.15 -1.37
CA TYR A 97 -16.28 6.72 -1.18
C TYR A 97 -15.84 6.22 0.21
N ARG A 98 -15.34 7.12 1.07
CA ARG A 98 -14.94 6.77 2.46
C ARG A 98 -16.15 6.29 3.29
N ARG A 99 -15.85 5.57 4.38
CA ARG A 99 -16.83 5.01 5.34
C ARG A 99 -17.78 3.95 4.74
N ARG A 100 -17.43 3.38 3.59
CA ARG A 100 -18.17 2.28 2.93
C ARG A 100 -17.49 0.91 3.03
N GLY A 101 -16.46 0.78 3.86
CA GLY A 101 -15.72 -0.49 4.06
C GLY A 101 -14.66 -0.82 2.99
N ILE A 102 -14.49 0.01 1.96
CA ILE A 102 -13.60 -0.25 0.82
C ILE A 102 -12.13 -0.42 1.24
N ALA A 103 -11.60 0.48 2.08
CA ALA A 103 -10.23 0.38 2.57
C ALA A 103 -10.00 -0.90 3.38
N LYS A 104 -11.00 -1.36 4.14
CA LYS A 104 -10.95 -2.62 4.88
C LYS A 104 -10.89 -3.81 3.91
N GLU A 105 -11.71 -3.80 2.87
CA GLU A 105 -11.70 -4.85 1.85
C GLU A 105 -10.34 -4.94 1.13
N LEU A 106 -9.79 -3.81 0.69
CA LEU A 106 -8.47 -3.76 0.04
C LEU A 106 -7.35 -4.23 0.98
N LEU A 107 -7.38 -3.81 2.24
CA LEU A 107 -6.40 -4.21 3.24
C LEU A 107 -6.44 -5.72 3.49
N SER A 108 -7.63 -6.31 3.62
CA SER A 108 -7.78 -7.77 3.78
C SER A 108 -7.11 -8.54 2.63
N ARG A 109 -7.34 -8.10 1.39
CA ARG A 109 -6.82 -8.76 0.20
C ARG A 109 -5.30 -8.69 0.12
N VAL A 110 -4.72 -7.51 0.37
CA VAL A 110 -3.27 -7.34 0.29
C VAL A 110 -2.52 -8.00 1.45
N ILE A 111 -3.18 -8.16 2.62
CA ILE A 111 -2.65 -8.97 3.73
C ILE A 111 -2.60 -10.45 3.32
N GLU A 112 -3.60 -10.96 2.61
CA GLU A 112 -3.58 -12.35 2.13
C GLU A 112 -2.40 -12.59 1.18
N ASP A 113 -2.13 -11.65 0.28
CA ASP A 113 -0.95 -11.72 -0.59
C ASP A 113 0.36 -11.80 0.18
N ALA A 114 0.49 -11.03 1.27
CA ALA A 114 1.67 -11.07 2.12
C ALA A 114 1.82 -12.43 2.83
N LYS A 115 0.72 -13.07 3.23
CA LYS A 115 0.76 -14.43 3.78
C LYS A 115 1.17 -15.45 2.71
N GLU A 116 0.59 -15.37 1.52
CA GLU A 116 0.95 -16.24 0.39
C GLU A 116 2.41 -16.09 -0.03
N TYR A 117 2.95 -14.87 0.04
CA TYR A 117 4.37 -14.59 -0.21
C TYR A 117 5.30 -15.14 0.90
N GLY A 118 4.75 -15.50 2.06
CA GLY A 118 5.50 -16.01 3.21
C GLY A 118 6.11 -14.92 4.10
N CYS A 119 5.53 -13.72 4.10
CA CYS A 119 5.90 -12.66 5.03
C CYS A 119 5.54 -13.08 6.46
N GLY A 120 6.50 -12.98 7.39
CA GLY A 120 6.24 -13.18 8.81
C GLY A 120 5.75 -11.91 9.52
N THR A 121 5.86 -10.75 8.87
CA THR A 121 5.45 -9.46 9.43
C THR A 121 5.02 -8.51 8.32
N ILE A 122 4.04 -7.65 8.62
CA ILE A 122 3.67 -6.50 7.78
C ILE A 122 3.96 -5.23 8.57
N GLN A 123 4.56 -4.24 7.93
CA GLN A 123 4.90 -2.95 8.51
C GLN A 123 4.25 -1.82 7.70
N ILE A 124 3.93 -0.72 8.38
CA ILE A 124 3.36 0.48 7.78
C ILE A 124 3.78 1.72 8.55
N THR A 125 3.99 2.81 7.84
CA THR A 125 3.95 4.17 8.40
C THR A 125 2.52 4.69 8.29
N ALA A 126 1.73 4.56 9.35
CA ALA A 126 0.31 4.93 9.33
C ALA A 126 0.12 6.45 9.35
N SER A 127 -0.81 6.96 8.55
CA SER A 127 -1.32 8.33 8.70
C SER A 127 -2.33 8.40 9.85
N ASP A 128 -2.53 9.58 10.43
CA ASP A 128 -3.47 9.79 11.56
C ASP A 128 -4.88 9.28 11.26
N MET A 129 -5.34 9.42 10.02
CA MET A 129 -6.64 8.89 9.57
C MET A 129 -6.66 7.35 9.48
N GLY A 130 -5.55 6.75 9.07
CA GLY A 130 -5.42 5.31 8.85
C GLY A 130 -5.23 4.50 10.12
N VAL A 131 -4.67 5.09 11.20
CA VAL A 131 -4.34 4.37 12.44
C VAL A 131 -5.52 3.53 12.96
N LYS A 132 -6.73 4.10 13.01
CA LYS A 132 -7.93 3.37 13.49
C LYS A 132 -8.22 2.12 12.66
N LEU A 133 -8.12 2.22 11.33
CA LEU A 133 -8.31 1.07 10.44
C LEU A 133 -7.28 -0.02 10.72
N TYR A 134 -6.00 0.35 10.86
CA TYR A 134 -4.93 -0.62 11.08
C TYR A 134 -5.03 -1.27 12.46
N THR A 135 -5.34 -0.50 13.51
CA THR A 135 -5.56 -1.03 14.86
C THR A 135 -6.75 -2.00 14.89
N ASP A 136 -7.85 -1.70 14.20
CA ASP A 136 -9.00 -2.59 14.08
C ASP A 136 -8.66 -3.92 13.36
N PHE A 137 -7.62 -3.94 12.52
CA PHE A 137 -7.08 -5.15 11.89
C PHE A 137 -6.11 -5.93 12.78
N GLY A 138 -5.62 -5.33 13.87
CA GLY A 138 -4.62 -5.93 14.76
C GLY A 138 -3.19 -5.45 14.54
N PHE A 139 -2.96 -4.38 13.76
CA PHE A 139 -1.65 -3.73 13.76
C PHE A 139 -1.38 -3.12 15.14
N VAL A 140 -0.15 -3.26 15.61
CA VAL A 140 0.30 -2.73 16.89
C VAL A 140 1.47 -1.76 16.68
N HIS A 141 1.54 -0.73 17.53
CA HIS A 141 2.66 0.21 17.50
C HIS A 141 3.97 -0.49 17.93
N ASN A 142 5.05 -0.19 17.23
CA ASN A 142 6.40 -0.65 17.58
C ASN A 142 7.28 0.56 17.97
N GLY A 143 7.64 0.65 19.26
CA GLY A 143 8.22 1.87 19.86
C GLY A 143 9.71 2.10 19.61
N ASN A 144 10.45 1.10 19.13
CA ASN A 144 11.92 1.19 18.95
C ASN A 144 12.34 1.61 17.53
N PHE A 145 11.41 2.08 16.70
CA PHE A 145 11.73 2.52 15.34
C PHE A 145 12.55 3.82 15.37
N MET A 146 13.70 3.81 14.70
CA MET A 146 14.57 4.97 14.56
C MET A 146 14.91 5.18 13.08
N GLN A 147 15.00 6.44 12.66
CA GLN A 147 15.38 6.82 11.30
C GLN A 147 16.50 7.86 11.33
N TYR A 148 17.43 7.77 10.39
CA TYR A 148 18.48 8.76 10.15
C TYR A 148 18.38 9.23 8.70
N LYS A 149 18.11 10.52 8.49
CA LYS A 149 17.97 11.10 7.15
C LYS A 149 19.38 11.45 6.62
N LEU A 150 19.71 10.92 5.45
CA LEU A 150 20.95 11.21 4.71
C LEU A 150 20.81 12.47 3.86
#